data_AF-A0A4S4EML9-F1
#
_entry.id   AF-A0A4S4EML9-F1
#
_cell.length_a   1.000
_cell.length_b   1.000
_cell.length_c   1.000
_cell.angle_alpha   90.00
_cell.angle_beta   90.00
_cell.angle_gamma   90.00
#
_symmetry.space_group_name_H-M   'P 1'
#
loop_
_entity.id
_entity.type
_entity.pdbx_description
1 polymer ?
#
loop_
_entity_poly.entity_id
_entity_poly.type
_entity_poly.pdbx_seq_one_letter_code
_entity_poly.pdbx_strand_id
1 'polypeptide(L)'
;MKPGDKLFEKINEAIRDCKVGIAVFSPHYCQSYFCLHELSMIMECGKKVIPIFVDVKPSELRVINNGSCPAEELVRFKEAVEEAKHTVGLTFDSSNGDWSELVRNASRAVMMNMLEVEGDRVGQKQMYAKYC
;
A
#
# COMPACT_ATOMS: atom_id res chain seq x y z
N MET A 1 0.34 -10.92 -25.95
CA MET A 1 -0.40 -10.77 -24.68
C MET A 1 -0.85 -12.13 -24.21
N LYS A 2 -0.40 -12.56 -23.05
CA LYS A 2 -0.89 -13.74 -22.34
C LYS A 2 -2.14 -13.36 -21.53
N PRO A 3 -3.02 -14.32 -21.21
CA PRO A 3 -4.07 -14.11 -20.21
C PRO A 3 -3.43 -13.63 -18.90
N GLY A 4 -3.81 -12.44 -18.42
CA GLY A 4 -3.22 -11.79 -17.24
C GLY A 4 -2.54 -10.44 -17.53
N ASP A 5 -1.95 -10.26 -18.72
CA ASP A 5 -1.18 -9.03 -19.04
C ASP A 5 -2.07 -7.77 -18.99
N LYS A 6 -3.30 -7.87 -19.52
CA LYS A 6 -4.28 -6.76 -19.48
C LYS A 6 -4.77 -6.43 -18.07
N LEU A 7 -4.73 -7.39 -17.16
CA LEU A 7 -5.13 -7.16 -15.77
C LEU A 7 -4.02 -6.41 -15.05
N PHE A 8 -2.77 -6.80 -15.29
CA PHE A 8 -1.59 -6.16 -14.74
C PHE A 8 -1.46 -4.70 -15.18
N GLU A 9 -1.64 -4.41 -16.48
CA GLU A 9 -1.63 -3.03 -16.99
C GLU A 9 -2.71 -2.16 -16.32
N LYS A 10 -3.94 -2.67 -16.20
CA LYS A 10 -5.05 -1.96 -15.56
C LYS A 10 -4.82 -1.71 -14.08
N ILE A 11 -4.22 -2.66 -13.37
CA ILE A 11 -3.87 -2.50 -11.95
C ILE A 11 -2.82 -1.39 -11.81
N ASN A 12 -1.81 -1.40 -12.67
CA ASN A 12 -0.74 -0.40 -12.66
C ASN A 12 -1.26 1.01 -12.95
N GLU A 13 -2.20 1.15 -13.90
CA GLU A 13 -2.91 2.40 -14.16
C GLU A 13 -3.73 2.83 -12.95
N ALA A 14 -4.52 1.93 -12.36
CA ALA A 14 -5.33 2.23 -11.19
C ALA A 14 -4.48 2.67 -9.97
N ILE A 15 -3.32 2.04 -9.76
CA ILE A 15 -2.36 2.45 -8.71
C ILE A 15 -1.84 3.87 -8.97
N ARG A 16 -1.51 4.18 -10.23
CA ARG A 16 -1.03 5.53 -10.60
C ARG A 16 -2.11 6.59 -10.40
N ASP A 17 -3.37 6.26 -10.66
CA ASP A 17 -4.49 7.19 -10.56
C ASP A 17 -5.08 7.29 -9.14
N CYS A 18 -4.83 6.31 -8.27
CA CYS A 18 -5.35 6.33 -6.91
C CYS A 18 -4.77 7.49 -6.08
N LYS A 19 -5.53 7.92 -5.08
CA LYS A 19 -5.08 8.93 -4.10
C LYS A 19 -4.45 8.28 -2.86
N VAL A 20 -4.98 7.14 -2.44
CA VAL A 20 -4.61 6.41 -1.22
C VAL A 20 -4.71 4.91 -1.52
N GLY A 21 -3.71 4.13 -1.12
CA GLY A 21 -3.72 2.67 -1.19
C GLY A 21 -4.04 2.05 0.16
N ILE A 22 -4.70 0.89 0.16
CA ILE A 22 -4.87 0.05 1.35
C ILE A 22 -4.12 -1.26 1.10
N ALA A 23 -3.17 -1.59 1.98
CA ALA A 23 -2.43 -2.84 1.92
C ALA A 23 -2.92 -3.78 3.04
N VAL A 24 -3.65 -4.84 2.67
CA VAL A 24 -4.19 -5.82 3.63
C VAL A 24 -3.19 -6.97 3.76
N PHE A 25 -2.29 -6.87 4.74
CA PHE A 25 -1.32 -7.90 5.05
C PHE A 25 -2.00 -9.10 5.72
N SER A 26 -1.90 -10.26 5.07
CA SER A 26 -2.25 -11.57 5.61
C SER A 26 -0.99 -12.42 5.79
N PRO A 27 -1.07 -13.60 6.44
CA PRO A 27 0.09 -14.49 6.61
C PRO A 27 0.81 -14.88 5.30
N HIS A 28 0.13 -14.79 4.15
CA HIS A 28 0.68 -15.14 2.84
C HIS A 28 1.02 -13.94 1.95
N TYR A 29 0.79 -12.70 2.41
CA TYR A 29 0.98 -11.50 1.58
C TYR A 29 2.40 -11.41 1.00
N CYS A 30 3.43 -11.54 1.84
CA CYS A 30 4.83 -11.46 1.42
C CYS A 30 5.33 -12.69 0.63
N GLN A 31 4.48 -13.69 0.42
CA GLN A 31 4.77 -14.86 -0.43
C GLN A 31 4.28 -14.63 -1.87
N SER A 32 3.39 -13.66 -2.08
CA SER A 32 2.84 -13.32 -3.39
C SER A 32 3.69 -12.25 -4.07
N TYR A 33 4.23 -12.60 -5.23
CA TYR A 33 4.93 -11.65 -6.11
C TYR A 33 4.06 -10.43 -6.42
N PHE A 34 2.79 -10.65 -6.80
CA PHE A 34 1.90 -9.57 -7.19
C PHE A 34 1.60 -8.61 -6.03
N CYS A 35 1.38 -9.13 -4.82
CA CYS A 35 1.12 -8.29 -3.65
C CYS A 35 2.34 -7.41 -3.29
N LEU A 36 3.54 -7.96 -3.42
CA LEU A 36 4.78 -7.20 -3.21
C LEU A 36 5.01 -6.17 -4.33
N HIS A 37 4.72 -6.54 -5.57
CA HIS A 37 4.81 -5.65 -6.72
C HIS A 37 3.86 -4.47 -6.58
N GLU A 38 2.58 -4.72 -6.33
CA GLU A 38 1.57 -3.69 -6.14
C GLU A 38 1.91 -2.76 -4.96
N LEU A 39 2.36 -3.32 -3.82
CA LEU A 39 2.80 -2.51 -2.68
C LEU A 39 3.96 -1.58 -3.06
N SER A 40 5.01 -2.12 -3.70
CA SER A 40 6.16 -1.33 -4.12
C SER A 40 5.77 -0.23 -5.11
N MET A 41 4.87 -0.53 -6.06
CA MET A 41 4.38 0.46 -7.01
C MET A 41 3.59 1.60 -6.34
N ILE A 42 2.73 1.29 -5.37
CA ILE A 42 1.96 2.31 -4.65
C ILE A 42 2.91 3.29 -3.95
N MET A 43 3.94 2.78 -3.28
CA MET A 43 4.94 3.57 -2.55
C MET A 43 5.86 4.36 -3.48
N GLU A 44 6.33 3.76 -4.57
CA GLU A 44 7.14 4.45 -5.59
C GLU A 44 6.37 5.57 -6.29
N CYS A 45 5.06 5.42 -6.44
CA CYS A 45 4.18 6.48 -6.93
C CYS A 45 3.92 7.58 -5.89
N GLY A 46 4.55 7.52 -4.71
CA GLY A 46 4.41 8.49 -3.62
C GLY A 46 3.00 8.52 -3.03
N LYS A 47 2.24 7.44 -3.15
CA LYS A 47 0.86 7.37 -2.63
C LYS A 47 0.90 7.05 -1.15
N LYS A 48 -0.01 7.63 -0.38
CA LYS A 48 -0.20 7.24 1.02
C LYS A 48 -0.74 5.81 1.08
N VAL A 49 -0.17 4.99 1.97
CA VAL A 49 -0.59 3.61 2.21
C VAL A 49 -1.19 3.50 3.60
N ILE A 50 -2.34 2.85 3.71
CA ILE A 50 -2.95 2.45 4.98
C ILE A 50 -2.74 0.94 5.14
N PRO A 51 -1.79 0.49 5.97
CA PRO A 51 -1.60 -0.93 6.21
C PRO A 51 -2.67 -1.47 7.17
N ILE A 52 -3.24 -2.62 6.83
CA ILE A 52 -4.13 -3.41 7.68
C ILE A 52 -3.48 -4.77 7.88
N PHE A 53 -3.13 -5.10 9.11
CA PHE A 53 -2.47 -6.35 9.48
C PHE A 53 -3.50 -7.34 10.02
N VAL A 54 -3.87 -8.32 9.18
CA VAL A 54 -4.85 -9.36 9.49
C VAL A 54 -4.12 -10.64 9.89
N ASP A 55 -4.28 -11.05 11.15
CA ASP A 55 -3.67 -12.26 11.72
C ASP A 55 -2.14 -12.32 11.57
N VAL A 56 -1.50 -11.14 11.46
CA VAL A 56 -0.05 -10.98 11.31
C VAL A 56 0.40 -9.73 12.05
N LYS A 57 1.61 -9.76 12.61
CA LYS A 57 2.27 -8.59 13.20
C LYS A 57 3.19 -7.95 12.18
N PRO A 58 3.41 -6.62 12.22
CA PRO A 58 4.38 -5.96 11.37
C PRO A 58 5.78 -6.62 11.43
N SER A 59 6.22 -7.05 12.62
CA SER A 59 7.51 -7.73 12.82
C SER A 59 7.64 -9.07 12.08
N GLU A 60 6.53 -9.70 11.70
CA GLU A 60 6.49 -10.99 10.99
C GLU A 60 6.59 -10.80 9.46
N LEU A 61 6.38 -9.58 8.96
CA LEU A 61 6.49 -9.29 7.54
C LEU A 61 7.95 -9.35 7.09
N ARG A 62 8.22 -10.24 6.13
CA ARG A 62 9.55 -10.44 5.57
C ARG A 62 9.48 -10.88 4.11
N VAL A 63 10.26 -10.20 3.27
CA VAL A 63 10.48 -10.62 1.88
C VAL A 63 11.56 -11.69 1.84
N ILE A 64 11.24 -12.86 1.31
CA ILE A 64 12.16 -14.00 1.19
C ILE A 64 12.75 -14.00 -0.23
N ASN A 65 14.07 -14.08 -0.33
CA ASN A 65 14.72 -14.36 -1.61
C ASN A 65 14.74 -15.88 -1.84
N ASN A 66 13.89 -16.35 -2.75
CA ASN A 66 13.83 -17.74 -3.21
C ASN A 66 14.31 -17.87 -4.68
N GLY A 67 14.89 -16.81 -5.26
CA GLY A 67 15.30 -16.76 -6.66
C GLY A 67 14.14 -16.56 -7.66
N SER A 68 12.92 -16.25 -7.20
CA SER A 68 11.76 -16.11 -8.08
C SER A 68 11.65 -14.75 -8.80
N CYS A 69 12.45 -13.75 -8.42
CA CYS A 69 12.42 -12.42 -9.04
C CYS A 69 13.82 -11.83 -9.20
N PRO A 70 14.00 -10.84 -10.10
CA PRO A 70 15.25 -10.10 -10.25
C PRO A 70 15.70 -9.43 -8.94
N ALA A 71 17.02 -9.24 -8.80
CA ALA A 71 17.61 -8.62 -7.60
C ALA A 71 17.10 -7.19 -7.37
N GLU A 72 16.89 -6.42 -8.45
CA GLU A 72 16.34 -5.08 -8.38
C GLU A 72 14.94 -5.09 -7.77
N GLU A 73 14.06 -6.00 -8.20
CA GLU A 73 12.71 -6.16 -7.65
C GLU A 73 12.72 -6.55 -6.17
N LEU A 74 13.64 -7.41 -5.78
CA LEU A 74 13.80 -7.81 -4.39
C LEU A 74 14.14 -6.62 -3.47
N VAL A 75 14.91 -5.63 -3.96
CA VAL A 75 15.26 -4.42 -3.19
C VAL A 75 14.00 -3.59 -2.94
N ARG A 76 13.27 -3.22 -4.00
CA ARG A 76 12.01 -2.46 -3.93
C ARG A 76 10.99 -3.15 -3.02
N PHE A 77 10.86 -4.48 -3.10
CA PHE A 77 9.93 -5.22 -2.24
C PHE A 77 10.32 -5.11 -0.77
N LYS A 78 11.61 -5.21 -0.45
CA LYS A 78 12.11 -5.08 0.93
C LYS A 78 11.89 -3.67 1.46
N GLU A 79 12.20 -2.65 0.68
CA GLU A 79 11.99 -1.25 1.05
C GLU A 79 10.51 -0.98 1.32
N ALA A 80 9.63 -1.44 0.43
CA ALA A 80 8.19 -1.23 0.56
C ALA A 80 7.59 -1.94 1.79
N VAL A 81 8.02 -3.19 2.05
CA VAL A 81 7.60 -3.90 3.28
C VAL A 81 8.14 -3.22 4.53
N GLU A 82 9.39 -2.73 4.51
CA GLU A 82 9.98 -2.06 5.66
C GLU A 82 9.30 -0.72 5.97
N GLU A 83 8.95 0.05 4.94
CA GLU A 83 8.14 1.26 5.10
C GLU A 83 6.75 0.94 5.66
N ALA A 84 6.08 -0.10 5.14
CA ALA A 84 4.76 -0.50 5.60
C ALA A 84 4.76 -0.90 7.08
N LYS A 85 5.82 -1.55 7.56
CA LYS A 85 5.99 -1.94 8.97
C LYS A 85 6.04 -0.75 9.93
N HIS A 86 6.54 0.38 9.46
CA HIS A 86 6.69 1.62 10.24
C HIS A 86 5.55 2.62 10.02
N THR A 87 4.63 2.30 9.11
CA THR A 87 3.46 3.11 8.86
C THR A 87 2.36 2.77 9.86
N VAL A 88 1.71 3.79 10.43
CA VAL A 88 0.58 3.59 11.35
C VAL A 88 -0.54 2.87 10.61
N GLY A 89 -0.92 1.69 11.12
CA GLY A 89 -1.92 0.82 10.52
C GLY A 89 -3.01 0.37 11.46
N LEU A 90 -3.89 -0.48 10.96
CA LEU A 90 -4.91 -1.18 11.73
C LEU A 90 -4.47 -2.62 11.92
N THR A 91 -4.67 -3.19 13.12
CA THR A 91 -4.48 -4.61 13.37
C THR A 91 -5.82 -5.29 13.54
N PHE A 92 -5.95 -6.51 13.03
CA PHE A 92 -7.20 -7.25 13.07
C PHE A 92 -6.97 -8.74 13.31
N ASP A 93 -7.71 -9.30 14.26
CA ASP A 93 -7.81 -10.74 14.52
C ASP A 93 -9.10 -11.23 13.87
N SER A 94 -9.00 -12.05 12.83
CA SER A 94 -10.17 -12.52 12.09
C SER A 94 -11.03 -13.53 12.86
N SER A 95 -10.48 -14.15 13.90
CA SER A 95 -11.17 -15.15 14.70
C SER A 95 -12.10 -14.54 15.76
N ASN A 96 -11.75 -13.35 16.27
CA ASN A 96 -12.47 -12.71 17.38
C ASN A 96 -12.84 -11.24 17.14
N GLY A 97 -12.39 -10.64 16.03
CA GLY A 97 -12.56 -9.22 15.75
C GLY A 97 -13.94 -8.82 15.23
N ASP A 98 -14.34 -7.58 15.50
CA ASP A 98 -15.53 -6.97 14.91
C ASP A 98 -15.20 -6.41 13.51
N TRP A 99 -15.69 -7.08 12.48
CA TRP A 99 -15.56 -6.65 11.09
C TRP A 99 -16.19 -5.28 10.82
N SER A 100 -17.29 -4.94 11.50
CA SER A 100 -17.95 -3.64 11.36
C SER A 100 -17.08 -2.52 11.89
N GLU A 101 -16.40 -2.77 13.01
CA GLU A 101 -15.42 -1.84 13.56
C GLU A 101 -14.19 -1.68 12.65
N LEU A 102 -13.66 -2.78 12.11
CA LEU A 102 -12.56 -2.72 11.15
C LEU A 102 -12.92 -1.85 9.94
N VAL A 103 -14.06 -2.13 9.30
CA VAL A 103 -14.50 -1.41 8.09
C VAL A 103 -14.74 0.07 8.39
N ARG A 104 -15.34 0.39 9.55
CA ARG A 104 -15.50 1.78 10.02
C ARG A 104 -14.16 2.48 10.21
N ASN A 105 -13.21 1.84 10.88
CA ASN A 105 -11.89 2.41 11.14
C ASN A 105 -11.08 2.59 9.86
N ALA A 106 -11.10 1.61 8.96
CA ALA A 106 -10.46 1.70 7.65
C ALA A 106 -11.06 2.85 6.82
N SER A 107 -12.39 2.96 6.78
CA SER A 107 -13.09 4.03 6.08
C SER A 107 -12.71 5.42 6.62
N ARG A 108 -12.61 5.55 7.95
CA ARG A 108 -12.14 6.80 8.59
C ARG A 108 -10.69 7.13 8.23
N ALA A 109 -9.80 6.13 8.24
CA ALA A 109 -8.40 6.33 7.84
C ALA A 109 -8.29 6.80 6.38
N VAL A 110 -9.09 6.22 5.47
CA VAL A 110 -9.16 6.66 4.07
C VAL A 110 -9.61 8.11 3.97
N MET A 111 -10.69 8.49 4.65
CA MET A 111 -11.20 9.87 4.63
C MET A 111 -10.15 10.87 5.13
N MET A 112 -9.46 10.58 6.24
CA MET A 112 -8.41 11.47 6.77
C MET A 112 -7.24 11.62 5.79
N ASN A 113 -6.77 10.51 5.22
CA ASN A 113 -5.68 10.56 4.24
C ASN A 113 -6.08 11.32 2.97
N MET A 114 -7.33 11.18 2.50
CA MET A 114 -7.82 11.92 1.34
C MET A 114 -7.83 13.45 1.59
N LEU A 115 -8.21 13.90 2.79
CA LEU A 115 -8.20 15.32 3.16
C LEU A 115 -6.78 15.89 3.17
N GLU A 116 -5.82 15.15 3.74
CA GLU A 116 -4.42 15.60 3.77
C GLU A 116 -3.81 15.68 2.36
N VAL A 117 -4.09 14.69 1.49
CA VAL A 117 -3.61 14.69 0.09
C VAL A 117 -4.16 15.90 -0.68
N GLU A 118 -5.40 16.31 -0.40
CA GLU A 118 -5.99 17.51 -1.01
C GLU A 118 -5.38 18.79 -0.44
N GLY A 119 -5.13 18.85 0.87
CA GLY A 119 -4.42 19.95 1.52
C GLY A 119 -3.02 20.19 0.94
N ASP A 120 -2.24 19.12 0.77
CA ASP A 120 -0.88 19.17 0.22
C ASP A 120 -0.87 19.74 -1.21
N ARG A 121 -1.82 19.29 -2.07
CA ARG A 121 -1.96 19.77 -3.45
C ARG A 121 -2.32 21.26 -3.53
N VAL A 122 -3.21 21.71 -2.64
CA VAL A 122 -3.61 23.12 -2.57
C VAL A 122 -2.44 23.98 -2.07
N GLY A 123 -1.72 23.51 -1.04
CA GLY A 123 -0.52 24.17 -0.54
C GLY A 123 0.57 24.30 -1.62
N GLN A 124 0.84 23.25 -2.37
CA GLN A 124 1.80 23.28 -3.49
C GLN A 124 1.37 24.27 -4.58
N LYS A 125 0.11 24.23 -5.03
CA LYS A 125 -0.41 25.17 -6.05
C LYS A 125 -0.30 26.63 -5.61
N GLN A 126 -0.64 26.93 -4.35
CA GLN A 126 -0.52 28.28 -3.80
C GLN A 126 0.94 28.73 -3.70
N MET A 127 1.84 27.83 -3.32
CA MET A 127 3.28 28.11 -3.24
C MET A 127 3.82 28.48 -4.63
N TYR A 128 3.57 27.67 -5.67
CA TYR A 128 3.98 27.99 -7.05
C TYR A 128 3.32 29.25 -7.62
N ALA A 129 2.05 29.52 -7.29
CA ALA A 129 1.37 30.75 -7.70
C ALA A 129 1.96 32.02 -7.06
N LYS A 130 2.70 31.90 -5.94
CA LYS A 130 3.39 33.03 -5.28
C LYS A 130 4.74 33.38 -5.96
N TYR A 131 5.25 32.50 -6.82
CA TYR A 131 6.52 32.67 -7.53
C TYR A 131 6.34 32.99 -9.03
N CYS A 132 5.13 33.32 -9.47
CA CYS A 132 4.82 33.83 -10.80
C CYS A 132 4.29 35.26 -10.69
#